data_AF-G4YIV9-F1
#
_entry.id   AF-G4YIV9-F1
#
_cell.length_a   1.000
_cell.length_b   1.000
_cell.length_c   1.000
_cell.angle_alpha   90.00
_cell.angle_beta   90.00
_cell.angle_gamma   90.00
#
_symmetry.space_group_name_H-M   'P 1'
#
loop_
_entity.id
_entity.type
_entity.pdbx_description
1 polymer ?
#
loop_
_entity_poly.entity_id
_entity_poly.type
_entity_poly.pdbx_seq_one_letter_code
_entity_poly.pdbx_strand_id
1 'polypeptide(L)'
;MAGSTIISDQFSSYVSVNGKHTLENNKWLKGKNYTHKWVNHDKFFVDPKTGVHTNRIEGTWEVRVKRYIKAMRGVPKERLDQYLDMYLWKSWYFNGTVPKCQYRDGLVQGIRKHFPV
;
A
#
# COMPACT_ATOMS: atom_id res chain seq x y z
N MET A 1 12.18 3.08 -18.72
CA MET A 1 11.18 3.45 -17.70
C MET A 1 11.50 2.70 -16.42
N ALA A 2 11.67 3.40 -15.29
CA ALA A 2 11.91 2.73 -14.01
C ALA A 2 10.63 2.01 -13.57
N GLY A 3 10.73 0.72 -13.24
CA GLY A 3 9.62 -0.07 -12.72
C GLY A 3 9.28 0.29 -11.27
N SER A 4 8.13 -0.16 -10.78
CA SER A 4 7.78 0.00 -9.36
C SER A 4 8.55 -0.98 -8.49
N THR A 5 8.98 -0.55 -7.30
CA THR A 5 9.54 -1.47 -6.30
C THR A 5 8.44 -1.87 -5.31
N ILE A 6 8.19 -3.17 -5.21
CA ILE A 6 7.26 -3.76 -4.24
C ILE A 6 8.09 -4.35 -3.12
N ILE A 7 7.67 -4.14 -1.87
CA ILE A 7 8.30 -4.68 -0.68
C ILE A 7 7.22 -5.37 0.15
N SER A 8 7.46 -6.61 0.58
CA SER A 8 6.59 -7.31 1.52
C SER A 8 7.40 -8.10 2.54
N ASP A 9 6.74 -8.49 3.62
CA ASP A 9 7.27 -9.52 4.51
C ASP A 9 7.17 -10.91 3.85
N GLN A 10 7.79 -11.91 4.48
CA GLN A 10 7.74 -13.32 4.05
C GLN A 10 6.70 -14.15 4.83
N PHE A 11 5.62 -13.53 5.30
CA PHE A 11 4.58 -14.24 6.03
C PHE A 11 3.83 -15.22 5.12
N SER A 12 3.48 -16.39 5.67
CA SER A 12 2.99 -17.55 4.90
C SER A 12 1.62 -17.34 4.25
N SER A 13 0.89 -16.29 4.57
CA SER A 13 -0.35 -15.93 3.85
C SER A 13 -0.09 -15.17 2.55
N TYR A 14 1.07 -14.50 2.41
CA TYR A 14 1.46 -13.81 1.17
C TYR A 14 2.29 -14.70 0.24
N VAL A 15 2.98 -15.68 0.81
CA VAL A 15 3.78 -16.68 0.11
C VAL A 15 3.19 -18.04 0.43
N SER A 16 2.65 -18.77 -0.56
CA SER A 16 2.28 -20.16 -0.29
C SER A 16 3.48 -20.88 0.32
N VAL A 17 3.26 -21.71 1.35
CA VAL A 17 4.27 -22.48 2.09
C VAL A 17 5.40 -23.14 1.26
N ASN A 18 5.19 -23.33 -0.04
CA ASN A 18 6.16 -23.93 -0.97
C ASN A 18 6.70 -22.98 -2.06
N GLY A 19 6.55 -21.65 -1.94
CA GLY A 19 7.02 -20.67 -2.93
C GLY A 19 6.29 -20.69 -4.29
N LYS A 20 5.17 -21.41 -4.37
CA LYS A 20 4.39 -21.64 -5.60
C LYS A 20 3.56 -20.43 -6.03
N HIS A 21 3.03 -19.68 -5.06
CA HIS A 21 2.25 -18.46 -5.27
C HIS A 21 3.01 -17.28 -4.69
N THR A 22 3.87 -16.68 -5.52
CA THR A 22 4.55 -15.42 -5.23
C THR A 22 4.18 -14.39 -6.29
N LEU A 23 4.52 -13.12 -6.05
CA LEU A 23 4.31 -12.07 -7.05
C LEU A 23 5.08 -12.39 -8.35
N GLU A 24 6.31 -12.88 -8.24
CA GLU A 24 7.18 -13.25 -9.36
C GLU A 24 6.58 -14.39 -10.20
N ASN A 25 5.89 -15.33 -9.56
CA ASN A 25 5.26 -16.49 -10.22
C ASN A 25 3.80 -16.21 -10.66
N ASN A 26 3.29 -14.99 -10.46
CA ASN A 26 1.93 -14.64 -10.83
C ASN A 26 1.80 -14.36 -12.33
N LYS A 27 1.03 -15.19 -13.04
CA LYS A 27 0.80 -15.07 -14.49
C LYS A 27 0.28 -13.70 -14.94
N TRP A 28 -0.49 -13.01 -14.09
CA TRP A 28 -1.07 -11.69 -14.41
C TRP A 28 -0.07 -10.54 -14.26
N LEU A 29 1.02 -10.78 -13.52
CA LEU A 29 2.11 -9.83 -13.31
C LEU A 29 3.29 -10.08 -14.26
N LYS A 30 3.26 -11.16 -15.04
CA LYS A 30 4.28 -11.44 -16.03
C LYS A 30 4.39 -10.29 -17.04
N GLY A 31 5.61 -9.79 -17.24
CA GLY A 31 5.89 -8.67 -18.15
C GLY A 31 5.48 -7.30 -17.60
N LYS A 32 5.02 -7.20 -16.35
CA LYS A 32 4.90 -5.92 -15.65
C LYS A 32 6.29 -5.47 -15.19
N ASN A 33 6.60 -4.19 -15.38
CA ASN A 33 7.89 -3.62 -15.00
C ASN A 33 7.90 -3.30 -13.49
N TYR A 34 8.18 -4.30 -12.66
CA TYR A 34 8.35 -4.13 -11.22
C TYR A 34 9.51 -4.98 -10.68
N THR A 35 10.07 -4.54 -9.56
CA THR A 35 11.07 -5.29 -8.79
C THR A 35 10.44 -5.67 -7.46
N HIS A 36 10.51 -6.94 -7.08
CA HIS A 36 10.02 -7.40 -5.80
C HIS A 36 11.17 -7.65 -4.82
N LYS A 37 11.01 -7.20 -3.57
CA LYS A 37 11.95 -7.44 -2.47
C LYS A 37 11.19 -7.94 -1.24
N TRP A 38 11.88 -8.74 -0.44
CA TRP A 38 11.31 -9.42 0.71
C TRP A 38 12.09 -9.13 1.99
N VAL A 39 11.40 -9.21 3.13
CA VAL A 39 12.02 -9.21 4.46
C VAL A 39 11.55 -10.43 5.23
N ASN A 40 12.51 -11.21 5.73
CA ASN A 40 12.22 -12.33 6.61
C ASN A 40 12.33 -11.90 8.07
N HIS A 41 11.19 -11.61 8.69
CA HIS A 41 11.09 -11.15 10.08
C HIS A 41 11.46 -12.20 11.14
N ASP A 42 11.50 -13.49 10.78
CA ASP A 42 12.01 -14.54 11.69
C ASP A 42 13.52 -14.45 11.86
N LYS A 43 14.21 -13.82 10.89
CA LYS A 43 15.67 -13.68 10.89
C LYS A 43 16.12 -12.27 11.21
N PHE A 44 15.54 -11.29 10.53
CA PHE A 44 15.99 -9.89 10.60
C PHE A 44 14.82 -8.91 10.43
N PHE A 45 14.84 -7.82 11.20
CA PHE A 45 13.91 -6.70 11.05
C PHE A 45 14.26 -5.80 9.84
N VAL A 46 15.55 -5.73 9.50
CA VAL A 46 16.10 -5.09 8.30
C VAL A 46 17.02 -6.11 7.65
N ASP A 47 16.83 -6.41 6.37
CA ASP A 47 17.74 -7.31 5.65
C ASP A 47 19.15 -6.70 5.59
N PRO A 48 20.18 -7.34 6.18
CA PRO A 48 21.53 -6.78 6.25
C PRO A 48 22.23 -6.69 4.88
N LYS A 49 21.80 -7.46 3.88
CA LYS A 49 22.40 -7.44 2.53
C LYS A 49 21.74 -6.38 1.65
N THR A 50 20.42 -6.28 1.70
CA THR A 50 19.65 -5.44 0.78
C THR A 50 19.16 -4.13 1.40
N GLY A 51 19.22 -4.01 2.74
CA GLY A 51 18.70 -2.88 3.51
C GLY A 51 17.17 -2.78 3.54
N VAL A 52 16.46 -3.77 3.01
CA VAL A 52 15.01 -3.74 2.88
C VAL A 52 14.35 -3.94 4.25
N HIS A 53 13.31 -3.17 4.51
CA HIS A 53 12.51 -3.23 5.73
C HIS A 53 11.06 -2.80 5.45
N THR A 54 10.13 -3.17 6.31
CA THR A 54 8.70 -2.85 6.19
C THR A 54 8.24 -1.67 7.06
N ASN A 55 9.15 -0.99 7.77
CA ASN A 55 8.82 0.11 8.71
C ASN A 55 7.87 1.17 8.15
N ARG A 56 8.03 1.55 6.87
CA ARG A 56 7.13 2.55 6.26
C ARG A 56 5.71 2.01 6.06
N ILE A 57 5.59 0.72 5.73
CA ILE A 57 4.31 0.02 5.58
C ILE A 57 3.64 -0.09 6.95
N GLU A 58 4.37 -0.58 7.95
CA GLU A 58 3.91 -0.71 9.34
C GLU A 58 3.50 0.63 9.94
N GLY A 59 4.33 1.66 9.79
CA GLY A 59 4.05 3.00 10.26
C GLY A 59 2.83 3.62 9.57
N THR A 60 2.65 3.36 8.28
CA THR A 60 1.44 3.77 7.55
C THR A 60 0.20 3.08 8.11
N TRP A 61 0.27 1.76 8.30
CA TRP A 61 -0.83 0.97 8.82
C TRP A 61 -1.23 1.39 10.25
N GLU A 62 -0.25 1.57 11.14
CA GLU A 62 -0.49 1.98 12.52
C GLU A 62 -0.99 3.43 12.61
N VAL A 63 -0.23 4.38 12.04
CA VAL A 63 -0.45 5.80 12.30
C VAL A 63 -1.59 6.37 11.45
N ARG A 64 -1.73 5.91 10.21
CA ARG A 64 -2.69 6.52 9.25
C ARG A 64 -3.99 5.75 9.15
N VAL A 65 -3.94 4.42 9.24
CA VAL A 65 -5.13 3.57 9.09
C VAL A 65 -5.74 3.22 10.45
N LYS A 66 -5.03 2.48 11.31
CA LYS A 66 -5.58 1.97 12.57
C LYS A 66 -6.01 3.08 13.54
N ARG A 67 -5.20 4.14 13.69
CA ARG A 67 -5.57 5.28 14.56
C ARG A 67 -6.89 5.92 14.15
N TYR A 68 -7.15 6.09 12.86
CA TYR A 68 -8.40 6.68 12.39
C TYR A 68 -9.59 5.74 12.60
N ILE A 69 -9.43 4.45 12.28
CA ILE A 69 -10.46 3.44 12.55
C ILE A 69 -10.82 3.42 14.04
N LYS A 70 -9.81 3.48 14.92
CA LYS A 70 -10.01 3.53 16.38
C LYS A 70 -10.73 4.81 16.81
N ALA A 71 -10.39 5.96 16.22
CA ALA A 71 -11.07 7.23 16.49
C ALA A 71 -12.56 7.20 16.10
N MET A 72 -12.92 6.43 15.06
CA MET A 72 -14.31 6.19 14.67
C MET A 72 -15.02 5.07 15.45
N ARG A 73 -14.36 4.50 16.47
CA ARG A 73 -14.84 3.34 17.25
C ARG A 73 -15.06 2.08 16.40
N GLY A 74 -14.22 1.92 15.38
CA GLY A 74 -14.31 0.80 14.44
C GLY A 74 -14.95 1.19 13.11
N VAL A 75 -14.77 0.31 12.12
CA VAL A 75 -15.42 0.38 10.81
C VAL A 75 -15.97 -1.01 10.52
N PRO A 76 -17.22 -1.14 10.05
CA PRO A 76 -17.74 -2.44 9.61
C PRO A 76 -16.83 -3.04 8.54
N LYS A 77 -16.63 -4.36 8.56
CA LYS A 77 -15.68 -5.04 7.66
C LYS A 77 -15.97 -4.75 6.19
N GLU A 78 -17.25 -4.64 5.85
CA GLU A 78 -17.77 -4.36 4.50
C GLU A 78 -17.39 -2.97 3.98
N ARG A 79 -17.00 -2.05 4.88
CA ARG A 79 -16.59 -0.68 4.54
C ARG A 79 -15.09 -0.44 4.69
N LEU A 80 -14.33 -1.45 5.16
CA LEU A 80 -12.89 -1.33 5.34
C LEU A 80 -12.20 -1.04 4.01
N ASP A 81 -12.56 -1.78 2.95
CA ASP A 81 -11.97 -1.63 1.62
C ASP A 81 -12.20 -0.21 1.08
N GLN A 82 -13.45 0.30 1.18
CA GLN A 82 -13.79 1.67 0.78
C GLN A 82 -13.00 2.72 1.56
N TYR A 83 -12.74 2.47 2.86
CA TYR A 83 -11.91 3.36 3.66
C TYR A 83 -10.45 3.36 3.20
N LEU A 84 -9.89 2.18 2.89
CA LEU A 84 -8.53 2.05 2.38
C LEU A 84 -8.39 2.72 1.01
N ASP A 85 -9.37 2.55 0.12
CA ASP A 85 -9.40 3.21 -1.18
C ASP A 85 -9.42 4.73 -1.03
N MET A 86 -10.28 5.25 -0.16
CA MET A 86 -10.32 6.68 0.14
C MET A 86 -8.99 7.17 0.73
N TYR A 87 -8.36 6.41 1.62
CA TYR A 87 -7.07 6.74 2.20
C TYR A 87 -5.97 6.79 1.14
N LEU A 88 -5.89 5.77 0.27
CA LEU A 88 -4.92 5.68 -0.82
C LEU A 88 -5.08 6.84 -1.79
N TRP A 89 -6.32 7.07 -2.24
CA TRP A 89 -6.65 8.21 -3.08
C TRP A 89 -6.20 9.52 -2.42
N LYS A 90 -6.51 9.74 -1.13
CA LYS A 90 -6.06 10.95 -0.44
C LYS A 90 -4.54 11.07 -0.43
N SER A 91 -3.82 9.97 -0.21
CA SER A 91 -2.36 9.96 -0.16
C SER A 91 -1.69 10.25 -1.50
N TRP A 92 -2.37 9.97 -2.62
CA TRP A 92 -1.83 10.20 -3.98
C TRP A 92 -2.06 11.62 -4.46
N TYR A 93 -3.19 12.23 -4.06
CA TYR A 93 -3.62 13.53 -4.60
C TYR A 93 -3.43 14.71 -3.64
N PHE A 94 -3.25 14.47 -2.34
CA PHE A 94 -3.05 15.54 -1.36
C PHE A 94 -1.76 15.35 -0.56
N ASN A 95 -1.02 16.44 -0.39
CA ASN A 95 0.16 16.45 0.45
C ASN A 95 -0.22 16.87 1.88
N GLY A 96 -0.43 15.90 2.76
CA GLY A 96 -0.77 16.15 4.18
C GLY A 96 -2.28 16.27 4.47
N THR A 97 -2.61 16.86 5.61
CA THR A 97 -4.00 16.98 6.08
C THR A 97 -4.67 18.17 5.39
N VAL A 98 -5.45 17.92 4.33
CA VAL A 98 -6.27 18.96 3.70
C VAL A 98 -7.64 19.08 4.39
N PRO A 99 -8.18 20.30 4.51
CA PRO A 99 -9.55 20.53 4.98
C PRO A 99 -10.57 19.73 4.19
N LYS A 100 -11.63 19.24 4.86
CA LYS A 100 -12.67 18.41 4.22
C LYS A 100 -13.32 19.11 3.01
N CYS A 101 -13.45 20.43 3.04
CA CYS A 101 -14.01 21.22 1.93
C CYS A 101 -13.18 21.11 0.64
N GLN A 102 -11.88 20.86 0.74
CA GLN A 102 -10.97 20.77 -0.42
C GLN A 102 -10.88 19.36 -1.01
N TYR A 103 -11.52 18.35 -0.40
CA TYR A 103 -11.52 16.99 -0.95
C TYR A 103 -12.20 16.95 -2.32
N ARG A 104 -13.29 17.68 -2.52
CA ARG A 104 -13.98 17.74 -3.81
C ARG A 104 -13.08 18.35 -4.89
N ASP A 105 -12.38 19.43 -4.57
CA ASP A 105 -11.48 20.10 -5.51
C ASP A 105 -10.34 19.18 -5.96
N GLY A 106 -9.73 18.45 -5.03
CA GLY A 106 -8.69 17.47 -5.40
C GLY A 106 -9.21 16.26 -6.16
N LEU A 107 -10.49 15.87 -5.98
CA LEU A 107 -11.11 14.83 -6.81
C LEU A 107 -11.24 15.29 -8.26
N VAL A 108 -11.73 16.52 -8.46
CA VAL A 108 -11.84 17.11 -9.79
C VAL A 108 -10.46 17.26 -10.44
N GLN A 109 -9.44 17.69 -9.70
CA GLN A 109 -8.06 17.76 -10.20
C GLN A 109 -7.51 16.37 -10.58
N GLY A 110 -7.76 15.35 -9.77
CA GLY A 110 -7.33 13.97 -10.04
C GLY A 110 -7.96 13.39 -11.30
N ILE A 111 -9.27 13.59 -11.49
CA ILE A 111 -10.00 13.20 -12.70
C ILE A 111 -9.44 13.93 -13.92
N ARG A 112 -9.29 15.25 -13.86
CA ARG A 112 -8.73 16.06 -14.96
C ARG A 112 -7.32 15.62 -15.37
N LYS A 113 -6.49 15.18 -14.43
CA LYS A 113 -5.15 14.69 -14.69
C LYS A 113 -5.13 13.38 -15.50
N HIS A 114 -6.12 12.51 -15.32
CA HIS A 114 -6.15 11.18 -15.95
C HIS A 114 -7.10 11.12 -17.17
N PHE A 115 -8.08 12.02 -17.24
CA PHE A 115 -9.04 12.13 -18.33
C PHE A 115 -9.01 13.57 -18.87
N PRO A 116 -7.99 13.92 -19.68
CA PRO A 116 -7.95 15.23 -20.34
C PRO A 116 -9.11 15.34 -21.34
N VAL A 117 -9.78 16.49 -21.35
CA VAL A 117 -10.83 16.87 -22.29
C VAL A 117 -10.22 17.58 -23.48
#